data_AF-A0A231PHD0-F1
#
_entry.id   AF-A0A231PHD0-F1
#
_cell.length_a   1.000
_cell.length_b   1.000
_cell.length_c   1.000
_cell.angle_alpha   90.00
_cell.angle_beta   90.00
_cell.angle_gamma   90.00
#
_symmetry.space_group_name_H-M   'P 1'
#
loop_
_entity.id
_entity.type
_entity.pdbx_description
1 polymer ?
#
loop_
_entity_poly.entity_id
_entity_poly.type
_entity_poly.pdbx_seq_one_letter_code
_entity_poly.pdbx_strand_id
1 'polypeptide(L)'
;MDWISPVSGLVGALVGAAATYGGTRQAQNKALADARQARLEAKQDTAVATLADTFGKLQRHVRDVPGARARGLDAEESAAFTAARQTWDQKLEDLTAPARIAVGVIRDEALRARLHQTLDLLDAWQSGLEYAYRGGARSRAWVLRGVISHAVECVGAWQREEPMPEPNHAYSDAVESLELKREEAEATAQAEAEYRREQRAQRVSGANEPPSPTA
;
A
#
# COMPACT_ATOMS: atom_id res chain seq x y z
N MET A 1 40.20 13.89 -74.93
CA MET A 1 39.63 14.80 -73.91
C MET A 1 38.18 14.37 -73.75
N ASP A 2 37.87 13.63 -72.70
CA ASP A 2 36.50 13.36 -72.30
C ASP A 2 36.34 13.60 -70.80
N TRP A 3 35.22 14.25 -70.49
CA TRP A 3 35.00 15.15 -69.37
C TRP A 3 33.91 14.54 -68.49
N ILE A 4 34.26 13.55 -67.66
CA ILE A 4 33.37 12.92 -66.66
C ILE A 4 34.32 12.51 -65.53
N SER A 5 34.41 13.16 -64.36
CA SER A 5 33.35 13.43 -63.41
C SER A 5 33.92 14.21 -62.21
N PRO A 6 33.34 15.36 -61.82
CA PRO A 6 33.33 15.83 -60.42
C PRO A 6 32.04 15.44 -59.69
N VAL A 7 31.03 14.95 -60.41
CA VAL A 7 29.66 14.74 -59.91
C VAL A 7 29.57 13.52 -58.97
N SER A 8 30.46 12.53 -59.13
CA SER A 8 30.48 11.32 -58.31
C SER A 8 30.92 11.57 -56.86
N GLY A 9 31.79 12.57 -56.63
CA GLY A 9 32.31 12.90 -55.28
C GLY A 9 31.30 13.64 -54.40
N LEU A 10 30.43 14.46 -55.02
CA LEU A 10 29.47 15.31 -54.31
C LEU A 10 28.24 14.51 -53.83
N VAL A 11 27.85 13.47 -54.58
CA VAL A 11 26.80 12.52 -54.17
C VAL A 11 27.27 11.61 -53.02
N GLY A 12 28.53 11.17 -53.04
CA GLY A 12 29.12 10.39 -51.94
C GLY A 12 29.22 11.15 -50.61
N ALA A 13 29.53 12.46 -50.67
CA ALA A 13 29.57 13.32 -49.49
C ALA A 13 28.18 13.58 -48.88
N LEU A 14 27.14 13.72 -49.70
CA LEU A 14 25.76 13.91 -49.25
C LEU A 14 25.16 12.64 -48.63
N VAL A 15 25.44 11.45 -49.20
CA VAL A 15 25.00 10.17 -48.63
C VAL A 15 25.77 9.84 -47.34
N GLY A 16 27.07 10.13 -47.28
CA GLY A 16 27.88 10.01 -46.07
C GLY A 16 27.40 10.94 -44.93
N ALA A 17 27.05 12.18 -45.25
CA ALA A 17 26.49 13.12 -44.26
C ALA A 17 25.08 12.71 -43.77
N ALA A 18 24.22 12.21 -44.66
CA ALA A 18 22.88 11.74 -44.30
C ALA A 18 22.91 10.46 -43.44
N ALA A 19 23.80 9.50 -43.73
CA ALA A 19 24.01 8.31 -42.91
C ALA A 19 24.57 8.66 -41.52
N THR A 20 25.46 9.65 -41.44
CA THR A 20 26.03 10.15 -40.17
C THR A 20 24.97 10.85 -39.31
N TYR A 21 24.05 11.60 -39.92
CA TYR A 21 22.93 12.27 -39.22
C TYR A 21 21.86 11.28 -38.71
N GLY A 22 21.57 10.23 -39.48
CA GLY A 22 20.69 9.14 -39.05
C GLY A 22 21.28 8.30 -37.91
N GLY A 23 22.56 7.94 -38.01
CA GLY A 23 23.28 7.17 -37.00
C GLY A 23 23.45 7.93 -35.68
N THR A 24 23.71 9.24 -35.73
CA THR A 24 23.78 10.08 -34.53
C THR A 24 22.43 10.22 -33.82
N ARG A 25 21.31 10.36 -34.55
CA ARG A 25 19.96 10.34 -33.94
C ARG A 25 19.63 8.99 -33.30
N GLN A 26 19.98 7.88 -33.95
CA GLN A 26 19.76 6.54 -33.38
C GLN A 26 20.61 6.31 -32.12
N ALA A 27 21.88 6.73 -32.14
CA ALA A 27 22.76 6.66 -30.97
C ALA A 27 22.27 7.59 -29.82
N GLN A 28 21.80 8.79 -30.13
CA GLN A 28 21.20 9.70 -29.14
C GLN A 28 19.91 9.13 -28.54
N ASN A 29 19.05 8.54 -29.36
CA ASN A 29 17.82 7.90 -28.89
C ASN A 29 18.12 6.69 -27.99
N LYS A 30 19.13 5.89 -28.35
CA LYS A 30 19.59 4.78 -27.52
C LYS A 30 20.19 5.28 -26.20
N ALA A 31 21.07 6.28 -26.23
CA ALA A 31 21.64 6.88 -25.03
C ALA A 31 20.57 7.50 -24.11
N LEU A 32 19.51 8.11 -24.69
CA LEU A 32 18.36 8.61 -23.94
C LEU A 32 17.55 7.47 -23.31
N ALA A 33 17.35 6.36 -24.02
CA ALA A 33 16.66 5.19 -23.49
C ALA A 33 17.47 4.57 -22.34
N ASP A 34 18.77 4.38 -22.52
CA ASP A 34 19.68 3.83 -21.52
C ASP A 34 19.74 4.75 -20.28
N ALA A 35 19.82 6.07 -20.47
CA ALA A 35 19.79 7.03 -19.37
C ALA A 35 18.44 7.05 -18.62
N ARG A 36 17.32 6.83 -19.32
CA ARG A 36 16.00 6.68 -18.68
C ARG A 36 15.94 5.39 -17.88
N GLN A 37 16.44 4.29 -18.43
CA GLN A 37 16.48 2.99 -17.78
C GLN A 37 17.34 3.03 -16.51
N ALA A 38 18.56 3.58 -16.59
CA ALA A 38 19.45 3.75 -15.43
C ALA A 38 18.82 4.62 -14.32
N ARG A 39 18.08 5.68 -14.70
CA ARG A 39 17.33 6.49 -13.72
C ARG A 39 16.19 5.73 -13.06
N LEU A 40 15.56 4.80 -13.77
CA LEU A 40 14.50 3.96 -13.22
C LEU A 40 15.07 2.92 -12.25
N GLU A 41 16.16 2.28 -12.62
CA GLU A 41 16.88 1.34 -11.75
C GLU A 41 17.34 2.02 -10.46
N ALA A 42 17.98 3.20 -10.56
CA ALA A 42 18.39 3.96 -9.39
C ALA A 42 17.22 4.35 -8.47
N LYS A 43 16.03 4.62 -9.03
CA LYS A 43 14.81 4.89 -8.25
C LYS A 43 14.30 3.64 -7.56
N GLN A 44 14.38 2.48 -8.20
CA GLN A 44 14.01 1.20 -7.60
C GLN A 44 14.96 0.84 -6.46
N ASP A 45 16.27 0.99 -6.65
CA ASP A 45 17.26 0.74 -5.59
C ASP A 45 17.02 1.63 -4.37
N THR A 46 16.73 2.91 -4.61
CA THR A 46 16.37 3.85 -3.55
C THR A 46 15.08 3.44 -2.84
N ALA A 47 14.07 2.99 -3.58
CA ALA A 47 12.81 2.50 -3.02
C ALA A 47 13.05 1.27 -2.15
N VAL A 48 13.85 0.31 -2.60
CA VAL A 48 14.15 -0.91 -1.85
C VAL A 48 14.95 -0.60 -0.59
N ALA A 49 15.95 0.27 -0.67
CA ALA A 49 16.69 0.73 0.51
C ALA A 49 15.77 1.42 1.53
N THR A 50 14.83 2.25 1.05
CA THR A 50 13.81 2.90 1.90
C THR A 50 12.90 1.89 2.56
N LEU A 51 12.45 0.87 1.82
CA LEU A 51 11.60 -0.20 2.35
C LEU A 51 12.35 -1.05 3.39
N ALA A 52 13.60 -1.41 3.13
CA ALA A 52 14.41 -2.17 4.06
C ALA A 52 14.62 -1.43 5.40
N ASP A 53 14.99 -0.15 5.35
CA ASP A 53 15.12 0.68 6.55
C ASP A 53 13.77 0.83 7.28
N THR A 54 12.69 1.08 6.53
CA THR A 54 11.35 1.26 7.08
C THR A 54 10.84 -0.01 7.75
N PHE A 55 10.95 -1.18 7.10
CA PHE A 55 10.56 -2.45 7.71
C PHE A 55 11.41 -2.79 8.92
N GLY A 56 12.71 -2.47 8.91
CA GLY A 56 13.56 -2.59 10.10
C GLY A 56 13.11 -1.72 11.27
N LYS A 57 12.68 -0.47 11.01
CA LYS A 57 12.09 0.42 12.02
C LYS A 57 10.73 -0.08 12.51
N LEU A 58 9.88 -0.53 11.60
CA LEU A 58 8.56 -1.10 11.92
C LEU A 58 8.69 -2.35 12.79
N GLN A 59 9.61 -3.28 12.49
CA GLN A 59 9.87 -4.47 13.31
C GLN A 59 10.24 -4.14 14.77
N ARG A 60 10.91 -3.00 15.00
CA ARG A 60 11.21 -2.49 16.35
C ARG A 60 9.98 -1.82 16.97
N HIS A 61 9.25 -1.02 16.20
CA HIS A 61 8.07 -0.29 16.66
C HIS A 61 6.93 -1.22 17.12
N VAL A 62 6.68 -2.30 16.38
CA VAL A 62 5.59 -3.26 16.70
C VAL A 62 5.87 -4.13 17.93
N ARG A 63 7.09 -4.08 18.50
CA ARG A 63 7.39 -4.77 19.75
C ARG A 63 6.63 -4.17 20.92
N ASP A 64 6.42 -2.85 20.87
CA ASP A 64 5.81 -2.06 21.93
C ASP A 64 4.36 -1.67 21.58
N VAL A 65 3.70 -2.46 20.72
CA VAL A 65 2.31 -2.22 20.34
C VAL A 65 1.41 -2.22 21.58
N PRO A 66 0.56 -1.20 21.77
CA PRO A 66 -0.36 -1.14 22.90
C PRO A 66 -1.28 -2.37 22.96
N GLY A 67 -1.39 -2.94 24.16
CA GLY A 67 -2.32 -4.05 24.43
C GLY A 67 -3.78 -3.66 24.36
N ALA A 68 -4.68 -4.61 24.64
CA ALA A 68 -6.09 -4.30 24.84
C ALA A 68 -6.26 -3.42 26.08
N ARG A 69 -7.25 -2.50 26.04
CA ARG A 69 -7.59 -1.68 27.21
C ARG A 69 -8.00 -2.60 28.36
N ALA A 70 -7.33 -2.48 29.50
CA ALA A 70 -7.69 -3.23 30.70
C ALA A 70 -9.08 -2.81 31.21
N ARG A 71 -9.82 -3.76 31.79
CA ARG A 71 -11.09 -3.46 32.47
C ARG A 71 -10.80 -2.82 33.82
N GLY A 72 -11.58 -1.82 34.21
CA GLY A 72 -11.49 -1.19 35.53
C GLY A 72 -10.41 -0.11 35.68
N LEU A 73 -9.85 0.40 34.58
CA LEU A 73 -8.96 1.57 34.63
C LEU A 73 -9.72 2.79 35.15
N ASP A 74 -9.06 3.57 36.00
CA ASP A 74 -9.58 4.88 36.40
C ASP A 74 -9.47 5.91 35.26
N ALA A 75 -9.89 7.16 35.53
CA ALA A 75 -9.89 8.21 34.52
C ALA A 75 -8.46 8.61 34.08
N GLU A 76 -7.51 8.63 35.01
CA GLU A 76 -6.12 9.02 34.74
C GLU A 76 -5.41 7.92 33.95
N GLU A 77 -5.55 6.67 34.36
CA GLU A 77 -5.02 5.50 33.65
C GLU A 77 -5.63 5.35 32.25
N SER A 78 -6.94 5.64 32.11
CA SER A 78 -7.61 5.67 30.81
C SER A 78 -7.05 6.75 29.88
N ALA A 79 -6.77 7.94 30.42
CA ALA A 79 -6.19 9.04 29.66
C ALA A 79 -4.75 8.71 29.22
N ALA A 80 -3.93 8.18 30.14
CA ALA A 80 -2.56 7.75 29.86
C ALA A 80 -2.51 6.65 28.79
N PHE A 81 -3.38 5.63 28.90
CA PHE A 81 -3.49 4.57 27.89
C PHE A 81 -3.86 5.13 26.50
N THR A 82 -4.79 6.08 26.45
CA THR A 82 -5.22 6.71 25.19
C THR A 82 -4.09 7.54 24.58
N ALA A 83 -3.37 8.32 25.37
CA ALA A 83 -2.25 9.13 24.92
C ALA A 83 -1.08 8.26 24.41
N ALA A 84 -0.75 7.17 25.12
CA ALA A 84 0.27 6.21 24.69
C ALA A 84 -0.10 5.57 23.34
N ARG A 85 -1.37 5.21 23.17
CA ARG A 85 -1.88 4.67 21.90
C ARG A 85 -1.81 5.67 20.76
N GLN A 86 -2.26 6.91 20.96
CA GLN A 86 -2.16 7.96 19.95
C GLN A 86 -0.72 8.24 19.54
N THR A 87 0.20 8.27 20.50
CA THR A 87 1.64 8.44 20.24
C THR A 87 2.19 7.28 19.40
N TRP A 88 1.75 6.06 19.70
CA TRP A 88 2.16 4.88 18.95
C TRP A 88 1.61 4.89 17.52
N ASP A 89 0.35 5.30 17.34
CA ASP A 89 -0.30 5.45 16.03
C ASP A 89 0.41 6.49 15.17
N GLN A 90 0.66 7.68 15.72
CA GLN A 90 1.35 8.76 15.00
C GLN A 90 2.71 8.27 14.49
N LYS A 91 3.46 7.57 15.34
CA LYS A 91 4.76 7.03 14.96
C LYS A 91 4.64 5.91 13.93
N LEU A 92 3.57 5.11 13.95
CA LEU A 92 3.30 4.13 12.91
C LEU A 92 3.03 4.83 11.56
N GLU A 93 2.24 5.90 11.56
CA GLU A 93 1.97 6.71 10.37
C GLU A 93 3.26 7.32 9.80
N ASP A 94 4.08 7.94 10.64
CA ASP A 94 5.36 8.53 10.27
C ASP A 94 6.31 7.49 9.65
N LEU A 95 6.26 6.24 10.12
CA LEU A 95 7.04 5.14 9.58
C LEU A 95 6.45 4.59 8.28
N THR A 96 5.13 4.49 8.15
CA THR A 96 4.48 3.91 6.96
C THR A 96 4.39 4.88 5.78
N ALA A 97 4.38 6.19 6.01
CA ALA A 97 4.28 7.20 4.96
C ALA A 97 5.43 7.11 3.92
N PRO A 98 6.72 7.03 4.31
CA PRO A 98 7.81 6.82 3.35
C PRO A 98 7.69 5.49 2.59
N ALA A 99 7.25 4.42 3.25
CA ALA A 99 7.03 3.13 2.60
C ALA A 99 5.96 3.22 1.52
N ARG A 100 4.82 3.89 1.75
CA ARG A 100 3.78 4.07 0.72
C ARG A 100 4.33 4.72 -0.54
N ILE A 101 5.16 5.75 -0.40
CA ILE A 101 5.80 6.43 -1.53
C ILE A 101 6.76 5.48 -2.26
N ALA A 102 7.60 4.75 -1.52
CA ALA A 102 8.55 3.80 -2.09
C ALA A 102 7.85 2.66 -2.85
N VAL A 103 6.77 2.09 -2.29
CA VAL A 103 5.95 1.06 -2.93
C VAL A 103 5.39 1.55 -4.27
N GLY A 104 4.94 2.80 -4.35
CA GLY A 104 4.41 3.39 -5.59
C GLY A 104 5.41 3.43 -6.76
N VAL A 105 6.71 3.36 -6.49
CA VAL A 105 7.78 3.37 -7.50
C VAL A 105 8.11 1.95 -8.01
N ILE A 106 7.69 0.92 -7.31
CA ILE A 106 7.91 -0.49 -7.71
C ILE A 106 7.11 -0.79 -8.98
N ARG A 107 7.79 -1.36 -9.98
CA ARG A 107 7.18 -1.74 -11.27
C ARG A 107 6.47 -3.08 -11.22
N ASP A 108 6.96 -4.00 -10.38
CA ASP A 108 6.35 -5.32 -10.22
C ASP A 108 4.99 -5.17 -9.53
N GLU A 109 3.93 -5.51 -10.25
CA GLU A 109 2.56 -5.29 -9.80
C GLU A 109 2.18 -6.21 -8.63
N ALA A 110 2.66 -7.46 -8.66
CA ALA A 110 2.36 -8.44 -7.62
C ALA A 110 3.02 -8.06 -6.29
N LEU A 111 4.32 -7.68 -6.31
CA LEU A 111 5.03 -7.17 -5.16
C LEU A 111 4.37 -5.89 -4.65
N ARG A 112 4.08 -4.93 -5.54
CA ARG A 112 3.45 -3.66 -5.17
C ARG A 112 2.10 -3.89 -4.48
N ALA A 113 1.26 -4.77 -5.01
CA ALA A 113 -0.02 -5.13 -4.39
C ALA A 113 0.18 -5.74 -3.00
N ARG A 114 1.15 -6.65 -2.86
CA ARG A 114 1.47 -7.30 -1.58
C ARG A 114 1.96 -6.31 -0.52
N LEU A 115 2.80 -5.36 -0.91
CA LEU A 115 3.30 -4.33 0.00
C LEU A 115 2.22 -3.31 0.38
N HIS A 116 1.33 -2.94 -0.54
CA HIS A 116 0.15 -2.13 -0.20
C HIS A 116 -0.76 -2.85 0.79
N GLN A 117 -1.10 -4.11 0.55
CA GLN A 117 -1.91 -4.89 1.48
C GLN A 117 -1.24 -4.99 2.86
N THR A 118 0.08 -5.15 2.92
CA THR A 118 0.83 -5.11 4.18
C THR A 118 0.63 -3.78 4.92
N LEU A 119 0.74 -2.65 4.23
CA LEU A 119 0.57 -1.32 4.82
C LEU A 119 -0.89 -1.10 5.29
N ASP A 120 -1.87 -1.58 4.53
CA ASP A 120 -3.29 -1.55 4.91
C ASP A 120 -3.55 -2.36 6.19
N LEU A 121 -2.93 -3.55 6.31
CA LEU A 121 -3.01 -4.36 7.52
C LEU A 121 -2.39 -3.65 8.74
N LEU A 122 -1.26 -2.95 8.53
CA LEU A 122 -0.63 -2.16 9.59
C LEU A 122 -1.52 -0.99 10.03
N ASP A 123 -2.17 -0.28 9.10
CA ASP A 123 -3.11 0.79 9.45
C ASP A 123 -4.33 0.26 10.21
N ALA A 124 -4.80 -0.93 9.82
CA ALA A 124 -5.95 -1.57 10.41
C ALA A 124 -5.67 -2.31 11.74
N TRP A 125 -4.47 -2.17 12.31
CA TRP A 125 -4.01 -2.93 13.48
C TRP A 125 -4.93 -2.88 14.70
N GLN A 126 -5.77 -1.86 14.83
CA GLN A 126 -6.59 -1.67 16.03
C GLN A 126 -7.82 -2.58 16.02
N SER A 127 -8.71 -2.32 15.08
CA SER A 127 -10.03 -2.93 14.99
C SER A 127 -10.18 -3.85 13.79
N GLY A 128 -9.44 -3.60 12.70
CA GLY A 128 -9.51 -4.44 11.50
C GLY A 128 -8.92 -5.83 11.72
N LEU A 129 -7.94 -5.96 12.60
CA LEU A 129 -7.26 -7.22 12.89
C LEU A 129 -7.76 -7.96 14.14
N GLU A 130 -8.95 -7.59 14.64
CA GLU A 130 -9.48 -8.11 15.91
C GLU A 130 -9.60 -9.64 15.92
N TYR A 131 -10.00 -10.26 14.80
CA TYR A 131 -10.16 -11.72 14.70
C TYR A 131 -8.82 -12.44 14.71
N ALA A 132 -7.79 -11.86 14.10
CA ALA A 132 -6.42 -12.39 14.13
C ALA A 132 -5.86 -12.45 15.57
N TYR A 133 -6.38 -11.64 16.49
CA TYR A 133 -5.94 -11.60 17.89
C TYR A 133 -6.68 -12.58 18.82
N ARG A 134 -7.85 -13.11 18.42
CA ARG A 134 -8.76 -13.85 19.33
C ARG A 134 -8.36 -15.29 19.66
N GLY A 135 -7.18 -15.77 19.23
CA GLY A 135 -6.74 -17.16 19.39
C GLY A 135 -6.02 -17.52 20.71
N GLY A 136 -5.99 -16.66 21.72
CA GLY A 136 -5.44 -16.93 23.07
C GLY A 136 -3.91 -17.08 23.18
N ALA A 137 -3.22 -17.48 22.11
CA ALA A 137 -1.77 -17.68 22.08
C ALA A 137 -1.01 -16.58 21.29
N ARG A 138 -1.72 -15.72 20.55
CA ARG A 138 -1.12 -14.75 19.61
C ARG A 138 -1.32 -13.33 20.12
N SER A 139 -0.24 -12.64 20.46
CA SER A 139 -0.28 -11.22 20.82
C SER A 139 -0.39 -10.34 19.57
N ARG A 140 -0.88 -9.10 19.70
CA ARG A 140 -0.85 -8.10 18.61
C ARG A 140 0.55 -7.97 18.01
N ALA A 141 1.57 -7.95 18.86
CA ALA A 141 2.97 -7.88 18.45
C ALA A 141 3.36 -9.07 17.56
N TRP A 142 2.89 -10.28 17.88
CA TRP A 142 3.17 -11.47 17.08
C TRP A 142 2.57 -11.35 15.67
N VAL A 143 1.29 -10.97 15.57
CA VAL A 143 0.60 -10.82 14.27
C VAL A 143 1.28 -9.74 13.42
N LEU A 144 1.50 -8.55 13.99
CA LEU A 144 2.11 -7.44 13.25
C LEU A 144 3.56 -7.73 12.83
N ARG A 145 4.34 -8.44 13.66
CA ARG A 145 5.67 -8.90 13.26
C ARG A 145 5.60 -9.88 12.10
N GLY A 146 4.64 -10.80 12.10
CA GLY A 146 4.46 -11.75 11.01
C GLY A 146 4.05 -11.07 9.70
N VAL A 147 3.16 -10.07 9.77
CA VAL A 147 2.80 -9.21 8.62
C VAL A 147 4.04 -8.52 8.04
N ILE A 148 4.88 -7.91 8.88
CA ILE A 148 6.11 -7.24 8.42
C ILE A 148 7.15 -8.26 7.91
N SER A 149 7.30 -9.42 8.56
CA SER A 149 8.21 -10.49 8.12
C SER A 149 7.85 -10.95 6.71
N HIS A 150 6.55 -11.15 6.44
CA HIS A 150 6.06 -11.53 5.12
C HIS A 150 6.47 -10.51 4.06
N ALA A 151 6.30 -9.22 4.34
CA ALA A 151 6.69 -8.16 3.41
C ALA A 151 8.20 -8.13 3.14
N VAL A 152 9.03 -8.34 4.17
CA VAL A 152 10.49 -8.45 4.01
C VAL A 152 10.85 -9.67 3.16
N GLU A 153 10.20 -10.81 3.36
CA GLU A 153 10.38 -12.01 2.56
C GLU A 153 9.99 -11.79 1.09
N CYS A 154 8.89 -11.08 0.83
CA CYS A 154 8.46 -10.70 -0.52
C CYS A 154 9.48 -9.80 -1.24
N VAL A 155 9.99 -8.76 -0.57
CA VAL A 155 11.02 -7.89 -1.15
C VAL A 155 12.30 -8.69 -1.41
N GLY A 156 12.70 -9.56 -0.47
CA GLY A 156 13.87 -10.41 -0.63
C GLY A 156 13.75 -11.40 -1.79
N ALA A 157 12.60 -12.07 -1.92
CA ALA A 157 12.34 -13.00 -3.02
C ALA A 157 12.38 -12.28 -4.37
N TRP A 158 11.74 -11.11 -4.46
CA TRP A 158 11.78 -10.28 -5.66
C TRP A 158 13.21 -9.85 -6.03
N GLN A 159 14.04 -9.43 -5.06
CA GLN A 159 15.46 -9.11 -5.31
C GLN A 159 16.29 -10.31 -5.78
N ARG A 160 15.93 -11.53 -5.36
CA ARG A 160 16.58 -12.76 -5.78
C ARG A 160 15.99 -13.35 -7.06
N GLU A 161 15.01 -12.67 -7.68
CA GLU A 161 14.25 -13.15 -8.84
C GLU A 161 13.57 -14.51 -8.57
N GLU A 162 13.19 -14.74 -7.31
CA GLU A 162 12.48 -15.93 -6.85
C GLU A 162 10.96 -15.74 -6.93
N PRO A 163 10.18 -16.83 -6.99
CA PRO A 163 8.73 -16.74 -6.88
C PRO A 163 8.32 -16.08 -5.56
N MET A 164 7.23 -15.31 -5.61
CA MET A 164 6.66 -14.65 -4.42
C MET A 164 6.35 -15.71 -3.35
N PRO A 165 6.81 -15.52 -2.10
CA PRO A 165 6.57 -16.50 -1.05
C PRO A 165 5.09 -16.57 -0.70
N GLU A 166 4.66 -17.78 -0.34
CA GLU A 166 3.32 -18.01 0.19
C GLU A 166 3.11 -17.22 1.49
N PRO A 167 1.88 -16.72 1.74
CA PRO A 167 1.54 -16.04 2.98
C PRO A 167 1.92 -16.84 4.22
N ASN A 168 2.64 -16.23 5.15
CA ASN A 168 2.79 -16.83 6.49
C ASN A 168 1.46 -16.76 7.27
N HIS A 169 1.31 -17.61 8.30
CA HIS A 169 0.07 -17.72 9.08
C HIS A 169 -0.42 -16.38 9.65
N ALA A 170 0.48 -15.56 10.19
CA ALA A 170 0.11 -14.27 10.75
C ALA A 170 -0.43 -13.30 9.70
N TYR A 171 0.15 -13.32 8.50
CA TYR A 171 -0.32 -12.53 7.37
C TYR A 171 -1.71 -13.01 6.91
N SER A 172 -1.89 -14.32 6.73
CA SER A 172 -3.18 -14.89 6.33
C SER A 172 -4.30 -14.56 7.32
N ASP A 173 -4.06 -14.79 8.61
CA ASP A 173 -5.02 -14.48 9.68
C ASP A 173 -5.37 -12.98 9.69
N ALA A 174 -4.39 -12.11 9.42
CA ALA A 174 -4.60 -10.67 9.37
C ALA A 174 -5.44 -10.25 8.16
N VAL A 175 -5.20 -10.84 6.99
CA VAL A 175 -6.03 -10.62 5.78
C VAL A 175 -7.46 -11.05 6.03
N GLU A 176 -7.66 -12.28 6.50
CA GLU A 176 -9.00 -12.82 6.79
C GLU A 176 -9.72 -11.96 7.83
N SER A 177 -9.04 -11.53 8.88
CA SER A 177 -9.61 -10.64 9.89
C SER A 177 -10.07 -9.31 9.30
N LEU A 178 -9.26 -8.71 8.42
CA LEU A 178 -9.60 -7.42 7.81
C LEU A 178 -10.79 -7.55 6.86
N GLU A 179 -10.85 -8.65 6.10
CA GLU A 179 -11.98 -8.96 5.22
C GLU A 179 -13.27 -9.15 6.01
N LEU A 180 -13.27 -9.98 7.05
CA LEU A 180 -14.41 -10.16 7.95
C LEU A 180 -14.87 -8.84 8.56
N LYS A 181 -13.94 -7.96 8.95
CA LYS A 181 -14.28 -6.64 9.49
C LYS A 181 -14.90 -5.70 8.45
N ARG A 182 -14.50 -5.79 7.19
CA ARG A 182 -15.14 -5.04 6.10
C ARG A 182 -16.55 -5.53 5.86
N GLU A 183 -16.75 -6.85 5.82
CA GLU A 183 -18.08 -7.46 5.67
C GLU A 183 -19.03 -7.06 6.82
N GLU A 184 -18.56 -7.07 8.07
CA GLU A 184 -19.33 -6.60 9.23
C GLU A 184 -19.74 -5.13 9.12
N ALA A 185 -18.81 -4.28 8.68
CA ALA A 185 -19.07 -2.86 8.49
C ALA A 185 -20.11 -2.61 7.39
N GLU A 186 -20.01 -3.35 6.28
CA GLU A 186 -20.97 -3.27 5.17
C GLU A 186 -22.36 -3.75 5.59
N ALA A 187 -22.46 -4.89 6.29
CA ALA A 187 -23.72 -5.41 6.81
C ALA A 187 -24.38 -4.41 7.80
N THR A 188 -23.58 -3.81 8.68
CA THR A 188 -24.07 -2.79 9.62
C THR A 188 -24.58 -1.55 8.88
N ALA A 189 -23.85 -1.07 7.88
CA ALA A 189 -24.25 0.08 7.08
C ALA A 189 -25.55 -0.17 6.29
N GLN A 190 -25.73 -1.39 5.76
CA GLN A 190 -26.96 -1.80 5.08
C GLN A 190 -28.15 -1.82 6.06
N ALA A 191 -28.00 -2.44 7.23
CA ALA A 191 -29.04 -2.47 8.25
C ALA A 191 -29.44 -1.06 8.72
N GLU A 192 -28.48 -0.16 8.92
CA GLU A 192 -28.75 1.24 9.26
C GLU A 192 -29.45 2.02 8.14
N ALA A 193 -29.15 1.70 6.88
CA ALA A 193 -29.82 2.32 5.74
C ALA A 193 -31.27 1.85 5.62
N GLU A 194 -31.53 0.57 5.84
CA GLU A 194 -32.89 -0.01 5.88
C GLU A 194 -33.69 0.57 7.03
N TYR A 195 -33.14 0.59 8.24
CA TYR A 195 -33.79 1.18 9.41
C TYR A 195 -34.14 2.67 9.17
N ARG A 196 -33.26 3.44 8.54
CA ARG A 196 -33.53 4.83 8.15
C ARG A 196 -34.64 4.95 7.09
N ARG A 197 -34.74 4.00 6.16
CA ARG A 197 -35.82 3.96 5.16
C ARG A 197 -37.16 3.65 5.81
N GLU A 198 -37.21 2.67 6.72
CA GLU A 198 -38.41 2.31 7.47
C GLU A 198 -38.91 3.45 8.34
N GLN A 199 -38.01 4.13 9.08
CA GLN A 199 -38.38 5.31 9.86
C GLN A 199 -38.97 6.43 8.99
N ARG A 200 -38.42 6.65 7.79
CA ARG A 200 -38.96 7.64 6.85
C ARG A 200 -40.35 7.22 6.35
N ALA A 201 -40.54 5.95 6.01
CA ALA A 201 -41.84 5.42 5.59
C ALA A 201 -42.90 5.57 6.69
N GLN A 202 -42.56 5.24 7.94
CA GLN A 202 -43.45 5.38 9.11
C GLN A 202 -43.82 6.85 9.40
N ARG A 203 -42.87 7.79 9.23
CA ARG A 203 -43.17 9.22 9.39
C ARG A 203 -44.09 9.75 8.29
N VAL A 204 -43.93 9.27 7.05
CA VAL A 204 -44.82 9.66 5.94
C VAL A 204 -46.21 9.06 6.10
N SER A 205 -46.33 7.81 6.57
CA SER A 205 -47.64 7.21 6.85
C SER A 205 -48.35 7.88 8.03
N GLY A 206 -47.63 8.22 9.10
CA GLY A 206 -48.19 8.93 10.26
C GLY A 206 -48.59 10.39 9.96
N ALA A 207 -47.98 11.03 8.95
CA ALA A 207 -48.38 12.36 8.50
C ALA A 207 -49.65 12.36 7.62
N ASN A 208 -50.07 11.19 7.13
CA ASN A 208 -51.25 11.02 6.28
C ASN A 208 -52.48 10.49 7.05
N GLU A 209 -52.40 10.27 8.36
CA GLU A 209 -53.59 9.98 9.17
C GLU A 209 -54.37 11.29 9.42
N PRO A 210 -55.64 11.39 8.97
CA PRO A 210 -56.46 12.55 9.29
C PRO A 210 -56.70 12.61 10.80
N PRO A 211 -56.77 13.81 11.39
CA PRO A 211 -57.02 13.95 12.83
C PRO A 211 -58.33 13.23 13.18
N SER A 212 -58.25 12.30 14.14
CA SER A 212 -59.43 11.61 14.65
C SER A 212 -60.42 12.65 15.21
N PRO A 213 -61.71 12.57 14.86
CA PRO A 213 -62.70 13.52 15.34
C PRO A 213 -62.79 13.39 16.86
N THR A 214 -62.42 14.46 17.56
CA THR A 214 -62.64 14.62 19.00
C THR A 214 -64.14 14.59 19.29
N ALA A 215 -64.56 13.62 20.10
CA ALA A 215 -65.90 13.54 20.68
C ALA A 215 -66.04 14.46 21.90
#